data_AF-P0C6S4-F1
#
_entry.id   AF-P0C6S4-F1
#
_cell.length_a   1.000
_cell.length_b   1.000
_cell.length_c   1.000
_cell.angle_alpha   90.00
_cell.angle_beta   90.00
_cell.angle_gamma   90.00
#
_symmetry.space_group_name_H-M   'P 1'
#
loop_
_entity.id
_entity.type
_entity.pdbx_description
1 polymer ?
#
loop_
_entity_poly.entity_id
_entity_poly.type
_entity_poly.pdbx_seq_one_letter_code
_entity_poly.pdbx_strand_id
1 'polypeptide(L)' 'QEEPCATGPCCRRCKFKRAGKVCRVARGDWNDDYCTGKSCDCPKNPWNG' A
#
# COMPACT_ATOMS: atom_id res chain seq x y z
N GLN A 1 19.09 -9.17 9.53
CA GLN A 1 17.75 -8.65 9.89
C GLN A 1 16.92 -8.82 8.63
N GLU A 2 15.73 -9.43 8.74
CA GLU A 2 14.86 -9.56 7.58
C GLU A 2 14.27 -8.19 7.29
N GLU A 3 14.58 -7.64 6.11
CA GLU A 3 14.07 -6.34 5.68
C GLU A 3 12.56 -6.47 5.57
N PRO A 4 11.75 -5.67 6.28
CA PRO A 4 10.30 -5.86 6.33
C PRO A 4 9.65 -5.76 4.94
N CYS A 5 10.34 -5.13 3.99
CA CYS A 5 9.91 -5.00 2.63
C CYS A 5 11.11 -4.85 1.69
N ALA A 6 11.14 -5.53 0.54
CA ALA A 6 12.17 -5.33 -0.49
C ALA A 6 11.63 -4.53 -1.69
N THR A 7 10.42 -4.84 -2.14
CA THR A 7 9.78 -4.22 -3.31
C THR A 7 8.28 -4.04 -3.04
N GLY A 8 7.63 -3.15 -3.79
CA GLY A 8 6.18 -2.98 -3.74
C GLY A 8 5.72 -1.54 -3.53
N PRO A 9 4.44 -1.25 -3.83
CA PRO A 9 3.87 0.10 -3.76
C PRO A 9 3.80 0.66 -2.33
N CYS A 10 3.73 -0.21 -1.31
CA CYS A 10 3.82 0.16 0.10
C CYS A 10 5.24 0.02 0.68
N CYS A 11 6.24 -0.22 -0.16
CA CYS A 11 7.64 -0.21 0.21
C CYS A 11 8.28 1.17 0.03
N ARG A 12 9.14 1.58 0.97
CA ARG A 12 10.05 2.70 0.77
C ARG A 12 11.31 2.52 1.58
N ARG A 13 12.48 2.51 0.92
CA ARG A 13 13.80 2.30 1.56
C ARG A 13 13.81 1.06 2.45
N CYS A 14 13.37 -0.05 1.88
CA CYS A 14 13.24 -1.33 2.56
C CYS A 14 12.35 -1.34 3.83
N LYS A 15 11.43 -0.37 3.95
CA LYS A 15 10.51 -0.22 5.09
C LYS A 15 9.07 -0.06 4.62
N PHE A 16 8.12 -0.48 5.46
CA PHE A 16 6.70 -0.23 5.23
C PHE A 16 6.41 1.28 5.24
N LYS A 17 5.71 1.75 4.21
CA LYS A 17 5.07 3.07 4.25
C LYS A 17 4.04 3.09 5.37
N ARG A 18 3.89 4.23 6.04
CA ARG A 18 2.89 4.41 7.12
C ARG A 18 1.48 4.09 6.65
N ALA A 19 0.65 3.63 7.60
CA ALA A 19 -0.77 3.46 7.37
C ALA A 19 -1.42 4.75 6.82
N GLY A 20 -2.33 4.62 5.87
CA GLY A 20 -3.02 5.76 5.24
C GLY A 20 -2.23 6.46 4.12
N LYS A 21 -1.07 5.92 3.70
CA LYS A 21 -0.38 6.42 2.51
C LYS A 21 -1.02 5.83 1.25
N VAL A 22 -1.43 6.66 0.29
CA VAL A 22 -1.94 6.17 -1.00
C VAL A 22 -0.88 5.33 -1.70
N CYS A 23 -1.26 4.13 -2.13
CA CYS A 23 -0.42 3.20 -2.87
C CYS A 23 -0.94 2.90 -4.27
N ARG A 24 -2.24 3.07 -4.51
CA ARG A 24 -2.83 3.07 -5.84
C ARG A 24 -4.00 4.07 -5.85
N VAL A 25 -3.96 4.97 -6.82
CA VAL A 25 -5.03 5.96 -7.04
C VAL A 25 -6.20 5.25 -7.72
N ALA A 26 -7.42 5.54 -7.28
CA ALA A 26 -8.62 5.01 -7.91
C ALA A 26 -8.78 5.56 -9.34
N ARG A 27 -9.31 4.74 -10.25
CA ARG A 27 -9.55 5.12 -11.66
C ARG A 27 -10.97 5.65 -11.91
N GLY A 28 -11.74 5.95 -10.86
CA GLY A 28 -13.13 6.41 -10.93
C GLY A 28 -13.60 6.95 -9.57
N ASP A 29 -14.91 6.89 -9.31
CA ASP A 29 -15.55 7.35 -8.04
C ASP A 29 -15.24 6.49 -6.80
N TRP A 30 -14.33 5.52 -6.92
CA TRP A 30 -13.95 4.65 -5.81
C TRP A 30 -12.88 5.30 -4.93
N ASN A 31 -12.75 4.81 -3.70
CA ASN A 31 -11.68 5.25 -2.82
C ASN A 31 -10.33 4.69 -3.27
N ASP A 32 -9.29 5.53 -3.13
CA ASP A 32 -7.89 5.13 -3.30
C ASP A 32 -7.55 3.91 -2.42
N ASP A 33 -6.56 3.14 -2.85
CA ASP A 33 -5.99 2.08 -2.04
C ASP A 33 -4.87 2.67 -1.16
N TYR A 34 -4.89 2.30 0.13
CA TYR A 34 -3.97 2.84 1.13
C TYR A 34 -3.11 1.73 1.76
N CYS A 35 -1.86 2.06 2.04
CA CYS A 35 -0.97 1.19 2.80
C CYS A 35 -1.51 0.97 4.22
N THR A 36 -1.29 -0.23 4.76
CA THR A 36 -1.66 -0.59 6.14
C THR A 36 -0.56 -0.33 7.16
N GLY A 37 0.67 -0.05 6.71
CA GLY A 37 1.84 0.02 7.59
C GLY A 37 2.43 -1.32 7.99
N LYS A 38 1.86 -2.43 7.50
CA LYS A 38 2.26 -3.80 7.86
C LYS A 38 2.56 -4.69 6.64
N SER A 39 2.39 -4.16 5.43
CA SER A 39 2.55 -4.89 4.18
C SER A 39 3.34 -4.09 3.15
N CYS A 40 4.10 -4.80 2.32
CA CYS A 40 4.81 -4.30 1.13
C CYS A 40 3.85 -3.97 0.00
N ASP A 41 2.76 -4.74 -0.07
CA ASP A 41 1.76 -4.69 -1.12
C ASP A 41 0.65 -3.68 -0.81
N CYS A 42 0.07 -3.14 -1.87
CA CYS A 42 -1.08 -2.27 -1.79
C CYS A 42 -2.34 -3.14 -1.67
N PRO A 43 -2.98 -3.21 -0.49
CA PRO A 43 -4.23 -3.95 -0.38
C PRO A 43 -5.28 -3.28 -1.26
N LYS A 44 -6.04 -4.07 -2.00
CA LYS A 44 -7.22 -3.56 -2.69
C LYS A 44 -8.27 -3.18 -1.68
N ASN A 45 -8.80 -1.97 -1.78
CA ASN A 45 -10.05 -1.57 -1.20
C ASN A 45 -11.13 -2.59 -1.61
N PRO A 46 -11.89 -3.17 -0.66
CA PRO A 46 -12.96 -4.13 -0.97
C PRO A 46 -14.07 -3.56 -1.84
N TRP A 47 -14.15 -2.23 -2.00
CA TRP A 47 -15.10 -1.56 -2.88
C TRP A 47 -14.61 -1.48 -4.34
N ASN A 48 -13.33 -1.80 -4.64
CA ASN A 48 -12.80 -1.87 -6.00
C ASN A 48 -13.16 -3.21 -6.67
N GLY A 49 -14.46 -3.53 -6.71
CA GLY A 49 -15.05 -4.72 -7.33
C GLY A 49 -15.24 -4.56 -8.84
#